data_AF-A0A6H9Y614-F1
#
_entry.id   AF-A0A6H9Y614-F1
#
_cell.length_a   1.000
_cell.length_b   1.000
_cell.length_c   1.000
_cell.angle_alpha   90.00
_cell.angle_beta   90.00
_cell.angle_gamma   90.00
#
_symmetry.space_group_name_H-M   'P 1'
#
loop_
_entity.id
_entity.type
_entity.pdbx_description
1 polymer ?
#
loop_
_entity_poly.entity_id
_entity_poly.type
_entity_poly.pdbx_seq_one_letter_code
_entity_poly.pdbx_strand_id
1 'polypeptide(L)'
;MAQRIPSSLKWLIDKRARIDAEIKKTRASLKTAEALIKELSGLEEDLAAIDRSLGLHEIKIEVENIPPVRSHYVRIKLPHGELTRSILLCLRLQEGTPVSMSAIAAFIEARHADLTAEKESRAALHRTIHYRLKNLCRSGILQRHHPAETNSEGLWSLKDTSG
;
A
#
# COMPACT_ATOMS: atom_id res chain seq x y z
N MET A 1 21.75 -43.78 25.37
CA MET A 1 20.42 -43.63 26.00
C MET A 1 20.05 -42.15 25.99
N ALA A 2 19.00 -41.74 25.25
CA ALA A 2 18.60 -40.34 25.18
C ALA A 2 17.78 -39.95 26.43
N GLN A 3 18.28 -39.00 27.22
CA GLN A 3 17.55 -38.46 28.37
C GLN A 3 16.29 -37.74 27.87
N ARG A 4 15.11 -38.27 28.23
CA ARG A 4 13.82 -37.65 27.90
C ARG A 4 13.66 -36.36 28.71
N ILE A 5 13.46 -35.26 28.00
CA ILE A 5 13.15 -33.96 28.61
C ILE A 5 11.75 -34.06 29.27
N PRO A 6 11.61 -33.73 30.56
CA PRO A 6 10.31 -33.64 31.23
C PRO A 6 9.36 -32.67 30.51
N SER A 7 8.06 -32.98 30.51
CA SER A 7 7.03 -32.16 29.84
C SER A 7 7.00 -30.71 30.31
N SER A 8 7.27 -30.46 31.60
CA SER A 8 7.38 -29.12 32.19
C SER A 8 8.53 -28.30 31.58
N LEU A 9 9.69 -28.93 31.39
CA LEU A 9 10.85 -28.31 30.76
C LEU A 9 10.60 -28.03 29.28
N LYS A 10 9.93 -28.93 28.56
CA LYS A 10 9.52 -28.70 27.18
C LYS A 10 8.61 -27.47 27.05
N TRP A 11 7.62 -27.33 27.94
CA TRP A 11 6.72 -26.16 27.95
C TRP A 11 7.49 -24.85 28.17
N LEU A 12 8.46 -24.83 29.09
CA LEU A 12 9.30 -23.67 29.33
C LEU A 12 10.13 -23.28 28.11
N ILE A 13 10.70 -24.27 27.40
CA ILE A 13 11.45 -24.06 26.16
C ILE A 13 10.56 -23.43 25.09
N ASP A 14 9.36 -23.98 24.88
CA ASP A 14 8.40 -23.47 23.90
C ASP A 14 7.93 -22.04 24.26
N LYS A 15 7.65 -21.79 25.55
CA LYS A 15 7.26 -20.45 26.02
C LYS A 15 8.37 -19.43 25.83
N ARG A 16 9.62 -19.79 26.15
CA ARG A 16 10.81 -18.95 25.89
C ARG A 16 10.94 -18.63 24.41
N ALA A 17 10.83 -19.64 23.53
CA ALA A 17 10.95 -19.46 22.09
C ALA A 17 9.89 -18.48 21.54
N ARG A 18 8.65 -18.57 22.02
CA ARG A 18 7.58 -17.62 21.65
C ARG A 18 7.87 -16.20 22.13
N ILE A 19 8.32 -16.04 23.39
CA ILE A 19 8.69 -14.72 23.93
C ILE A 19 9.87 -14.12 23.14
N ASP A 20 10.87 -14.92 22.80
CA ASP A 20 12.02 -14.48 22.00
C ASP A 20 11.59 -14.00 20.60
N ALA A 21 10.65 -14.71 19.96
CA ALA A 21 10.08 -14.30 18.68
C ALA A 21 9.33 -12.95 18.79
N GLU A 22 8.52 -12.75 19.84
CA GLU A 22 7.83 -11.48 20.08
C GLU A 22 8.83 -10.34 20.34
N ILE A 23 9.87 -10.57 21.13
CA ILE A 23 10.94 -9.58 21.36
C ILE A 23 11.60 -9.19 20.04
N LYS A 24 11.94 -10.17 19.19
CA LYS A 24 12.54 -9.91 17.87
C LYS A 24 11.63 -9.07 16.98
N LYS A 25 10.34 -9.40 16.95
CA LYS A 25 9.33 -8.64 16.20
C LYS A 25 9.24 -7.20 16.68
N THR A 26 9.10 -6.98 17.98
CA THR A 26 9.00 -5.65 18.57
C THR A 26 10.27 -4.82 18.34
N ARG A 27 11.45 -5.43 18.45
CA ARG A 27 12.73 -4.76 18.13
C ARG A 27 12.82 -4.35 16.66
N ALA A 28 12.33 -5.18 15.75
CA ALA A 28 12.29 -4.82 14.34
C ALA A 28 11.37 -3.61 14.10
N SER A 29 10.17 -3.61 14.67
CA SER A 29 9.24 -2.47 14.59
C SER A 29 9.83 -1.18 15.18
N LEU A 30 10.54 -1.27 16.30
CA LEU A 30 11.20 -0.13 16.93
C LEU A 30 12.29 0.46 16.02
N LYS A 31 13.10 -0.38 15.38
CA LYS A 31 14.09 0.07 14.39
C LYS A 31 13.43 0.79 13.20
N THR A 32 12.28 0.31 12.75
CA THR A 32 11.51 0.99 11.69
C THR A 32 11.02 2.35 12.16
N ALA A 33 10.51 2.44 13.40
CA ALA A 33 10.08 3.71 13.98
C ALA A 33 11.23 4.71 14.12
N GLU A 34 12.42 4.27 14.56
CA GLU A 34 13.62 5.11 14.62
C GLU A 34 14.02 5.65 13.24
N ALA A 35 13.95 4.81 12.20
CA ALA A 35 14.24 5.25 10.84
C ALA A 35 13.23 6.30 10.35
N LEU A 36 11.94 6.13 10.68
CA LEU A 36 10.89 7.10 10.33
C LEU A 36 11.07 8.43 11.08
N ILE A 37 11.45 8.39 12.36
CA ILE A 37 11.77 9.61 13.14
C ILE A 37 12.94 10.36 12.50
N LYS A 38 13.96 9.64 12.05
CA LYS A 38 15.10 10.24 11.35
C LYS A 38 14.71 10.84 9.99
N GLU A 39 13.88 10.14 9.22
CA GLU A 39 13.35 10.67 7.94
C GLU A 39 12.53 11.94 8.17
N LEU A 40 11.69 11.97 9.21
CA LEU A 40 10.90 13.14 9.59
C LEU A 40 11.79 14.34 9.93
N SER A 41 12.78 14.14 10.80
CA SER A 41 13.74 15.20 11.18
C SER A 41 14.46 15.78 9.97
N GLY A 42 14.87 14.94 9.01
CA GLY A 42 15.51 15.42 7.78
C GLY A 42 14.58 16.25 6.90
N LEU A 43 13.31 15.82 6.76
CA LEU A 43 12.31 16.58 6.01
C LEU A 43 11.99 17.93 6.65
N GLU A 44 11.97 17.99 7.99
CA GLU A 44 11.78 19.26 8.73
C GLU A 44 12.96 20.22 8.53
N GLU A 45 14.20 19.70 8.52
CA GLU A 45 15.41 20.48 8.22
C GLU A 45 15.40 21.01 6.78
N ASP A 46 15.05 20.16 5.82
CA ASP A 46 14.93 20.52 4.41
C ASP A 46 13.84 21.58 4.21
N LEU A 47 12.67 21.42 4.83
CA LEU A 47 11.58 22.38 4.79
C LEU A 47 12.02 23.73 5.35
N ALA A 48 12.67 23.74 6.52
CA ALA A 48 13.19 24.97 7.12
C ALA A 48 14.27 25.64 6.24
N ALA A 49 15.07 24.87 5.49
CA ALA A 49 16.03 25.41 4.55
C ALA A 49 15.36 26.07 3.33
N ILE A 50 14.29 25.46 2.82
CA ILE A 50 13.48 26.02 1.74
C ILE A 50 12.79 27.31 2.22
N ASP A 51 12.20 27.32 3.41
CA ASP A 51 11.52 28.49 3.97
C ASP A 51 12.48 29.67 4.13
N ARG A 52 13.71 29.42 4.62
CA ARG A 52 14.77 30.44 4.66
C ARG A 52 15.10 30.98 3.26
N SER A 53 15.17 30.10 2.27
CA SER A 53 15.49 30.47 0.89
C SER A 53 14.38 31.28 0.23
N LEU A 54 13.12 30.93 0.49
CA LEU A 54 11.94 31.69 0.05
C LEU A 54 11.92 33.09 0.67
N GLY A 55 12.30 33.22 1.94
CA GLY A 55 12.39 34.51 2.62
C GLY A 55 13.47 35.45 2.08
N LEU A 56 14.50 34.92 1.41
CA LEU A 56 15.56 35.70 0.76
C LEU A 56 15.15 36.21 -0.64
N HIS A 57 14.04 35.73 -1.19
CA HIS A 57 13.59 36.10 -2.52
C HIS A 57 12.95 37.50 -2.53
N GLU A 58 13.16 38.27 -3.59
CA GLU A 58 12.66 39.66 -3.71
C GLU A 58 11.11 39.74 -3.68
N ILE A 59 10.46 38.68 -4.16
CA ILE A 59 9.00 38.51 -4.07
C ILE A 59 8.66 37.97 -2.69
N LYS A 60 7.93 38.74 -1.89
CA LYS A 60 7.43 38.32 -0.58
C LYS A 60 6.41 37.20 -0.75
N ILE A 61 6.79 35.98 -0.41
CA ILE A 61 5.90 34.82 -0.36
C ILE A 61 5.56 34.55 1.10
N GLU A 62 4.28 34.56 1.44
CA GLU A 62 3.79 34.13 2.74
C GLU A 62 3.80 32.61 2.79
N VAL A 63 4.84 32.03 3.40
CA VAL A 63 5.05 30.57 3.50
C VAL A 63 3.85 29.88 4.17
N GLU A 64 3.22 30.54 5.14
CA GLU A 64 2.04 30.06 5.87
C GLU A 64 0.82 29.79 4.96
N ASN A 65 0.75 30.46 3.81
CA ASN A 65 -0.33 30.30 2.85
C ASN A 65 -0.08 29.19 1.81
N ILE A 66 1.09 28.53 1.82
CA ILE A 66 1.38 27.43 0.91
C ILE A 66 0.76 26.16 1.49
N PRO A 67 -0.34 25.63 0.93
CA PRO A 67 -0.95 24.42 1.46
C PRO A 67 -0.04 23.21 1.21
N PRO A 68 0.00 22.23 2.13
CA PRO A 68 0.74 21.01 1.90
C PRO A 68 0.19 20.27 0.68
N VAL A 69 1.03 20.07 -0.34
CA VAL A 69 0.67 19.27 -1.50
C VAL A 69 0.76 17.79 -1.11
N ARG A 70 -0.32 17.04 -1.33
CA ARG A 70 -0.29 15.58 -1.15
C ARG A 70 0.77 15.00 -2.06
N SER A 71 1.80 14.46 -1.46
CA SER A 71 2.78 13.64 -2.16
C SER A 71 2.10 12.35 -2.62
N HIS A 72 2.29 12.01 -3.90
CA HIS A 72 1.80 10.76 -4.47
C HIS A 72 2.68 9.59 -3.99
N TYR A 73 2.58 9.24 -2.71
CA TYR A 73 3.24 8.06 -2.17
C TYR A 73 2.24 6.92 -2.06
N VAL A 74 2.56 5.80 -2.67
CA VAL A 74 1.86 4.56 -2.37
C VAL A 74 2.89 3.47 -2.09
N ARG A 75 2.82 2.93 -0.87
CA ARG A 75 3.63 1.84 -0.36
C ARG A 75 2.73 0.60 -0.31
N ILE A 76 2.81 -0.27 -1.32
CA ILE A 76 1.99 -1.49 -1.37
C ILE A 76 2.89 -2.71 -1.53
N LYS A 77 3.07 -3.49 -0.45
CA LYS A 77 3.62 -4.84 -0.52
C LYS A 77 2.46 -5.84 -0.45
N LEU A 78 1.89 -6.18 -1.61
CA LEU A 78 0.79 -7.14 -1.66
C LEU A 78 1.32 -8.58 -1.60
N PRO A 79 0.82 -9.42 -0.68
CA PRO A 79 1.02 -10.87 -0.74
C PRO A 79 0.52 -11.46 -2.07
N HIS A 80 1.05 -12.61 -2.46
CA HIS A 80 0.62 -13.29 -3.68
C HIS A 80 -0.90 -13.51 -3.68
N GLY A 81 -1.58 -13.01 -4.71
CA GLY A 81 -3.03 -13.13 -4.88
C GLY A 81 -3.88 -12.05 -4.19
N GLU A 82 -3.35 -11.27 -3.25
CA GLU A 82 -4.10 -10.22 -2.54
C GLU A 82 -4.59 -9.11 -3.47
N LEU A 83 -3.81 -8.78 -4.50
CA LEU A 83 -4.22 -7.83 -5.52
C LEU A 83 -5.54 -8.27 -6.19
N THR A 84 -5.66 -9.55 -6.52
CA THR A 84 -6.86 -10.09 -7.18
C THR A 84 -8.05 -10.07 -6.23
N ARG A 85 -7.86 -10.49 -4.98
CA ARG A 85 -8.93 -10.46 -3.97
C ARG A 85 -9.44 -9.04 -3.77
N SER A 86 -8.54 -8.06 -3.74
CA SER A 86 -8.87 -6.67 -3.50
C SER A 86 -9.59 -6.03 -4.67
N ILE A 87 -9.17 -6.33 -5.89
CA ILE A 87 -9.89 -5.93 -7.12
C ILE A 87 -11.31 -6.50 -7.10
N LEU A 88 -11.46 -7.81 -6.87
CA LEU A 88 -12.77 -8.46 -6.86
C LEU A 88 -13.65 -7.96 -5.72
N LEU A 89 -13.08 -7.69 -4.55
CA LEU A 89 -13.80 -7.12 -3.42
C LEU A 89 -14.30 -5.71 -3.74
N CYS A 90 -13.45 -4.86 -4.34
CA CYS A 90 -13.84 -3.51 -4.76
C CYS A 90 -15.04 -3.56 -5.72
N LEU A 91 -15.00 -4.46 -6.69
CA LEU A 91 -16.08 -4.63 -7.66
C LEU A 91 -17.34 -5.27 -7.06
N ARG A 92 -17.20 -6.16 -6.07
CA ARG A 92 -18.35 -6.72 -5.34
C ARG A 92 -19.04 -5.67 -4.47
N LEU A 93 -18.29 -4.79 -3.82
CA LEU A 93 -18.84 -3.71 -2.99
C LEU A 93 -19.63 -2.67 -3.80
N GLN A 94 -19.42 -2.62 -5.11
CA GLN A 94 -20.03 -1.66 -6.03
C GLN A 94 -21.15 -2.28 -6.88
N GLU A 95 -21.67 -3.46 -6.48
CA GLU A 95 -22.75 -4.26 -7.11
C GLU A 95 -23.32 -3.70 -8.42
N GLY A 96 -22.74 -4.13 -9.55
CA GLY A 96 -23.25 -3.82 -10.89
C GLY A 96 -22.86 -2.45 -11.45
N THR A 97 -22.29 -1.55 -10.66
CA THR A 97 -21.79 -0.27 -11.19
C THR A 97 -20.39 -0.42 -11.79
N PRO A 98 -20.15 0.15 -12.97
CA PRO A 98 -18.82 0.14 -13.57
C PRO A 98 -17.87 1.02 -12.77
N VAL A 99 -16.78 0.45 -12.27
CA VAL A 99 -15.78 1.14 -11.46
C VAL A 99 -14.59 1.53 -12.33
N SER A 100 -14.10 2.77 -12.17
CA SER A 100 -12.89 3.22 -12.85
C SER A 100 -11.63 2.58 -12.27
N MET A 101 -10.60 2.43 -13.11
CA MET A 101 -9.29 1.94 -12.66
C MET A 101 -8.70 2.79 -11.53
N SER A 102 -8.91 4.11 -11.56
CA SER A 102 -8.46 5.05 -10.52
C SER A 102 -9.16 4.81 -9.18
N ALA A 103 -10.46 4.51 -9.19
CA ALA A 103 -11.21 4.16 -7.99
C ALA A 103 -10.79 2.79 -7.43
N ILE A 104 -10.53 1.79 -8.30
CA ILE A 104 -9.98 0.49 -7.87
C ILE A 104 -8.59 0.67 -7.25
N ALA A 105 -7.73 1.49 -7.87
CA ALA A 105 -6.42 1.82 -7.32
C ALA A 105 -6.57 2.48 -5.95
N ALA A 106 -7.35 3.55 -5.82
CA ALA A 106 -7.59 4.24 -4.55
C ALA A 106 -8.13 3.30 -3.45
N PHE A 107 -9.00 2.36 -3.79
CA PHE A 107 -9.50 1.36 -2.84
C PHE A 107 -8.40 0.40 -2.37
N ILE A 108 -7.55 -0.08 -3.29
CA ILE A 108 -6.43 -0.97 -2.96
C ILE A 108 -5.38 -0.22 -2.13
N GLU A 109 -5.11 1.05 -2.47
CA GLU A 109 -4.26 1.96 -1.71
C GLU A 109 -4.77 2.13 -0.28
N ALA A 110 -6.06 2.44 -0.09
CA ALA A 110 -6.65 2.60 1.24
C ALA A 110 -6.64 1.30 2.07
N ARG A 111 -6.80 0.14 1.42
CA ARG A 111 -6.90 -1.16 2.09
C ARG A 111 -5.55 -1.77 2.46
N HIS A 112 -4.51 -1.53 1.65
CA HIS A 112 -3.19 -2.13 1.79
C HIS A 112 -2.09 -1.11 2.01
N ALA A 113 -2.44 0.07 2.54
CA ALA A 113 -1.47 1.05 2.98
C ALA A 113 -0.56 0.43 4.06
N ASP A 114 0.58 -0.11 3.63
CA ASP A 114 1.57 -0.69 4.53
C ASP A 114 2.68 0.32 4.72
N LEU A 115 2.80 0.81 5.96
CA LEU A 115 3.83 1.76 6.37
C LEU A 115 5.25 1.16 6.21
N THR A 116 5.37 -0.17 6.09
CA THR A 116 6.62 -0.93 6.02
C THR A 116 7.06 -1.36 4.62
N ALA A 117 6.26 -1.11 3.58
CA ALA A 117 6.58 -1.48 2.21
C ALA A 117 7.56 -0.50 1.54
N GLU A 118 8.46 -1.02 0.69
CA GLU A 118 9.40 -0.22 -0.10
C GLU A 118 8.68 0.73 -1.07
N LYS A 119 9.34 1.84 -1.42
CA LYS A 119 8.79 2.92 -2.24
C LYS A 119 8.51 2.41 -3.66
N GLU A 120 7.26 2.07 -3.99
CA GLU A 120 6.84 1.81 -5.38
C GLU A 120 6.22 3.05 -6.02
N SER A 121 6.46 3.25 -7.32
CA SER A 121 5.81 4.30 -8.10
C SER A 121 4.33 3.98 -8.29
N ARG A 122 3.43 4.94 -8.06
CA ARG A 122 1.99 4.83 -8.40
C ARG A 122 1.77 4.37 -9.84
N ALA A 123 2.65 4.76 -10.76
CA ALA A 123 2.61 4.30 -12.14
C ALA A 123 2.83 2.79 -12.27
N ALA A 124 3.70 2.20 -11.44
CA ALA A 124 3.93 0.76 -11.40
C ALA A 124 2.69 0.02 -10.88
N LEU A 125 2.08 0.52 -9.80
CA LEU A 125 0.82 -0.03 -9.27
C LEU A 125 -0.30 0.01 -10.32
N HIS A 126 -0.51 1.17 -10.95
CA HIS A 126 -1.50 1.32 -12.02
C HIS A 126 -1.25 0.36 -13.19
N ARG A 127 0.01 0.18 -13.61
CA ARG A 127 0.36 -0.81 -14.63
C ARG A 127 0.02 -2.23 -14.19
N THR A 128 0.36 -2.60 -12.96
CA THR A 128 0.08 -3.95 -12.42
C THR A 128 -1.43 -4.20 -12.34
N ILE A 129 -2.21 -3.23 -11.84
CA ILE A 129 -3.67 -3.29 -11.82
C ILE A 129 -4.22 -3.40 -13.25
N HIS A 130 -3.73 -2.59 -14.19
CA HIS A 130 -4.15 -2.63 -15.59
C HIS A 130 -3.92 -4.00 -16.22
N TYR A 131 -2.70 -4.55 -16.09
CA TYR A 131 -2.39 -5.89 -16.60
C TYR A 131 -3.27 -6.96 -15.94
N ARG A 132 -3.56 -6.83 -14.64
CA ARG A 132 -4.39 -7.79 -13.94
C ARG A 132 -5.85 -7.74 -14.38
N LEU A 133 -6.42 -6.54 -14.53
CA LEU A 133 -7.78 -6.33 -15.05
C LEU A 133 -7.92 -6.89 -16.47
N LYS A 134 -6.92 -6.64 -17.33
CA LYS A 134 -6.86 -7.20 -18.68
C LYS A 134 -6.86 -8.74 -18.66
N ASN A 135 -6.08 -9.35 -17.76
CA ASN A 135 -6.03 -10.81 -17.62
C ASN A 135 -7.34 -11.39 -17.07
N LEU A 136 -7.97 -10.74 -16.10
CA LEU A 136 -9.26 -11.16 -15.53
C LEU A 136 -10.43 -11.00 -16.51
N CYS A 137 -10.34 -10.03 -17.43
CA CYS A 137 -11.28 -9.89 -18.53
C CYS A 137 -11.08 -10.99 -19.59
N ARG A 138 -9.83 -11.32 -19.94
CA ARG A 138 -9.51 -12.46 -20.80
C ARG A 138 -9.99 -13.80 -20.24
N SER A 139 -9.96 -13.97 -18.91
CA SER A 139 -10.48 -15.16 -18.24
C SER A 139 -12.00 -15.16 -18.06
N GLY A 140 -12.72 -14.13 -18.54
CA GLY A 140 -14.18 -14.05 -18.50
C GLY A 140 -14.79 -13.69 -17.14
N ILE A 141 -13.99 -13.28 -16.16
CA ILE A 141 -14.46 -12.92 -14.80
C ILE A 141 -14.97 -11.46 -14.77
N LEU A 142 -14.35 -10.59 -15.56
CA LEU A 142 -14.67 -9.16 -15.62
C LEU A 142 -15.20 -8.75 -16.99
N GLN A 143 -16.11 -7.78 -16.99
CA GLN A 143 -16.59 -7.11 -18.19
C GLN A 143 -15.96 -5.72 -18.31
N ARG A 144 -15.51 -5.41 -19.52
CA ARG A 144 -14.95 -4.11 -19.87
C ARG A 144 -16.05 -3.25 -20.51
N HIS A 145 -16.28 -2.05 -19.99
CA HIS A 145 -17.32 -1.13 -20.45
C HIS A 145 -16.79 0.07 -21.24
N HIS A 146 -15.54 0.01 -21.69
CA HIS A 146 -14.91 1.07 -22.49
C HIS A 146 -14.32 0.53 -23.80
N PRO A 147 -14.26 1.36 -24.87
CA PRO A 147 -13.55 1.02 -26.09
C PRO A 147 -12.06 0.81 -25.80
N ALA A 148 -11.40 -0.09 -26.54
CA ALA A 148 -9.97 -0.35 -26.37
C ALA A 148 -9.08 0.84 -26.76
N GLU A 149 -9.62 1.79 -27.52
CA GLU A 149 -8.88 2.83 -28.23
C GLU A 149 -8.88 4.19 -27.51
N THR A 150 -9.73 4.36 -26.50
CA THR A 150 -9.86 5.65 -25.82
C THR A 150 -8.87 5.74 -24.66
N ASN A 151 -8.08 6.82 -24.60
CA ASN A 151 -7.18 7.16 -23.48
C ASN A 151 -7.93 7.51 -22.17
N SER A 152 -9.25 7.37 -22.13
CA SER A 152 -10.09 7.60 -20.96
C SER A 152 -9.99 6.43 -19.97
N GLU A 153 -10.11 6.72 -18.67
CA GLU A 153 -10.04 5.72 -17.61
C GLU A 153 -10.93 4.51 -17.88
N GLY A 154 -10.34 3.32 -17.81
CA GLY A 154 -11.06 2.09 -18.09
C GLY A 154 -12.11 1.78 -17.02
N LEU A 155 -13.37 1.61 -17.45
CA LEU A 155 -14.50 1.16 -16.63
C LEU A 155 -14.62 -0.37 -16.65
N TRP A 156 -14.77 -0.96 -15.46
CA TRP A 156 -14.80 -2.41 -15.24
C TRP A 156 -15.94 -2.80 -14.30
N SER A 157 -16.62 -3.92 -14.59
CA SER A 157 -17.59 -4.54 -13.68
C SER A 157 -17.32 -6.04 -13.56
N LEU A 158 -17.88 -6.67 -12.53
CA LEU A 158 -18.01 -8.12 -12.51
C LEU A 158 -18.94 -8.55 -13.65
N LYS A 159 -18.61 -9.66 -14.29
CA LYS A 159 -19.56 -10.32 -15.18
C LYS A 159 -20.52 -11.10 -14.30
N ASP A 160 -21.81 -10.78 -14.35
CA ASP A 160 -22.83 -11.56 -13.65
C ASP A 160 -22.77 -13.00 -14.15
N THR A 161 -22.29 -13.90 -13.31
CA THR A 161 -22.56 -15.34 -13.44
C THR A 161 -24.00 -15.58 -13.00
N SER A 162 -24.95 -15.09 -13.79
CA SER A 162 -26.30 -15.63 -13.85
C SER A 162 -26.24 -16.84 -14.78
N GLY A 163 -25.89 -18.00 -14.20
CA GLY A 163 -26.00 -19.31 -14.82
C GLY A 163 -26.82 -20.19 -13.89
#